data_AF-A0A3D9Z2X0-F1
#
_entry.id   AF-A0A3D9Z2X0-F1
#
_cell.length_a   1.000
_cell.length_b   1.000
_cell.length_c   1.000
_cell.angle_alpha   90.00
_cell.angle_beta   90.00
_cell.angle_gamma   90.00
#
_symmetry.space_group_name_H-M   'P 1'
#
loop_
_entity.id
_entity.type
_entity.pdbx_description
1 polymer ?
#
loop_
_entity_poly.entity_id
_entity_poly.type
_entity_poly.pdbx_seq_one_letter_code
_entity_poly.pdbx_strand_id
1 'polypeptide(L)'
;MGVRDGGRESDVSGARAEGPWSSLALETIGWKAFQDLCSQVCEEVLRRPVQIYREAQDGGQDAVFIVEGPNGAVDATVQCKHSADPRRRLKAGDLNGEFDTVAELVAANQADTYFLITSMGVDAAVAVEIRTKLRALGVRKPHVLGREYLVRAIRASARLRALVPQVYGLGDLGAILDQRLIQQTRALLDHWIQKLKLYVPTSAHRKAVRALTEYGIVLLLGNPSTGKSTIGAILSTIASEDADHTVLHLTSPRDFEANWNPADRKRFFWVDDAFGSNAVRDEYVRDWTSAFRKVQAAIGHGNRFVLTSRRHIYEAAKRGLGQRNHPAFLDGRAVVDVGELSSEEKTQILYNHITYGAQTQSWKRSVRDFLDAVAKVEGFLPGIAERLGDPAFTKGLGTSERELIRFMKEPREHLIDTINALDEPLRAALILVYVHQGALSSDQGDDEACRAVAELVGESLPRIHERMSELKGSFLRVARVSGKDVWGFAHPTIADALTEPAQEIWTVG
;
A
#
# COMPACT_ATOMS: atom_id res chain seq x y z
N MET A 1 -23.68 -49.15 -28.04
CA MET A 1 -23.04 -48.91 -26.73
C MET A 1 -21.57 -48.59 -27.00
N GLY A 2 -21.13 -47.39 -26.65
CA GLY A 2 -19.76 -46.92 -26.93
C GLY A 2 -19.71 -45.41 -26.90
N VAL A 3 -19.73 -44.85 -25.69
CA VAL A 3 -19.67 -43.42 -25.38
C VAL A 3 -18.31 -42.88 -25.81
N ARG A 4 -18.31 -41.76 -26.55
CA ARG A 4 -17.12 -40.95 -26.79
C ARG A 4 -16.91 -40.05 -25.58
N ASP A 5 -15.86 -40.31 -24.82
CA ASP A 5 -15.47 -39.46 -23.69
C ASP A 5 -14.45 -38.43 -24.17
N GLY A 6 -14.83 -37.16 -24.10
CA GLY A 6 -13.97 -36.02 -24.41
C GLY A 6 -13.10 -35.73 -23.19
N GLY A 7 -11.80 -35.98 -23.32
CA GLY A 7 -10.81 -35.61 -22.31
C GLY A 7 -10.79 -34.09 -22.11
N ARG A 8 -11.30 -33.64 -20.97
CA ARG A 8 -11.00 -32.31 -20.41
C ARG A 8 -9.56 -32.34 -19.90
N GLU A 9 -8.68 -31.56 -20.52
CA GLU A 9 -7.42 -31.14 -19.90
C GLU A 9 -7.76 -30.42 -18.59
N SER A 10 -7.40 -31.05 -17.48
CA SER A 10 -7.41 -30.43 -16.17
C SER A 10 -6.16 -29.56 -16.07
N ASP A 11 -6.36 -28.25 -16.04
CA ASP A 11 -5.34 -27.25 -15.75
C ASP A 11 -4.98 -27.36 -14.25
N VAL A 12 -4.19 -28.38 -13.92
CA VAL A 12 -3.58 -28.52 -12.60
C VAL A 12 -2.40 -27.55 -12.57
N SER A 13 -2.62 -26.40 -11.93
CA SER A 13 -1.57 -25.46 -11.55
C SER A 13 -0.48 -26.21 -10.78
N GLY A 14 0.57 -26.60 -11.49
CA GLY A 14 1.71 -27.28 -10.91
C GLY A 14 2.38 -26.37 -9.90
N ALA A 15 2.19 -26.65 -8.61
CA ALA A 15 3.01 -26.09 -7.55
C ALA A 15 4.46 -26.51 -7.82
N ARG A 16 5.27 -25.58 -8.31
CA ARG A 16 6.72 -25.76 -8.39
C ARG A 16 7.25 -25.77 -6.97
N ALA A 17 7.82 -26.90 -6.55
CA ALA A 17 8.61 -26.97 -5.34
C ALA A 17 9.92 -26.18 -5.58
N GLU A 18 9.92 -24.90 -5.22
CA GLU A 18 11.13 -24.08 -5.16
C GLU A 18 11.72 -24.21 -3.75
N GLY A 19 13.04 -24.46 -3.66
CA GLY A 19 13.73 -24.61 -2.37
C GLY A 19 13.67 -23.33 -1.52
N PRO A 20 14.20 -23.35 -0.28
CA PRO A 20 14.17 -22.22 0.68
C PRO A 20 14.88 -20.93 0.22
N TRP A 21 15.40 -20.94 -1.02
CA TRP A 21 16.07 -19.84 -1.72
C TRP A 21 15.33 -19.46 -3.02
N SER A 22 14.00 -19.53 -3.01
CA SER A 22 13.14 -18.97 -4.06
C SER A 22 13.52 -17.49 -4.34
N SER A 23 13.72 -17.17 -5.62
CA SER A 23 14.19 -15.86 -6.08
C SER A 23 13.08 -14.82 -5.95
N LEU A 24 13.38 -13.64 -5.40
CA LEU A 24 12.50 -12.49 -5.61
C LEU A 24 12.50 -12.14 -7.10
N ALA A 25 11.32 -12.00 -7.68
CA ALA A 25 11.11 -11.61 -9.06
C ALA A 25 11.34 -10.10 -9.25
N LEU A 26 12.57 -9.64 -8.97
CA LEU A 26 12.97 -8.24 -9.04
C LEU A 26 12.81 -7.64 -10.45
N GLU A 27 12.75 -8.47 -11.48
CA GLU A 27 12.45 -8.05 -12.86
C GLU A 27 11.00 -7.58 -13.05
N THR A 28 10.10 -7.91 -12.12
CA THR A 28 8.66 -7.61 -12.26
C THR A 28 8.26 -6.25 -11.72
N ILE A 29 9.15 -5.59 -10.95
CA ILE A 29 8.93 -4.20 -10.54
C ILE A 29 9.38 -3.24 -11.65
N GLY A 30 8.69 -2.12 -11.77
CA GLY A 30 9.11 -1.06 -12.68
C GLY A 30 10.49 -0.51 -12.32
N TRP A 31 11.22 -0.01 -13.31
CA TRP A 31 12.58 0.54 -13.13
C TRP A 31 12.64 1.58 -12.00
N LYS A 32 11.61 2.43 -11.87
CA LYS A 32 11.55 3.44 -10.80
C LYS A 32 11.38 2.81 -9.40
N ALA A 33 10.50 1.82 -9.27
CA ALA A 33 10.36 1.07 -8.02
C ALA A 33 11.66 0.32 -7.65
N PHE A 34 12.42 -0.13 -8.65
CA PHE A 34 13.73 -0.73 -8.46
C PHE A 34 14.78 0.29 -7.98
N GLN A 35 14.78 1.50 -8.52
CA GLN A 35 15.64 2.59 -8.05
C GLN A 35 15.34 2.95 -6.58
N ASP A 36 14.05 3.11 -6.25
CA ASP A 36 13.63 3.34 -4.87
C ASP A 36 14.08 2.21 -3.95
N LEU A 37 13.93 0.95 -4.38
CA LEU A 37 14.45 -0.21 -3.65
C LEU A 37 15.96 -0.10 -3.39
N CYS A 38 16.75 0.23 -4.42
CA CYS A 38 18.19 0.38 -4.28
C CYS A 38 18.56 1.50 -3.30
N SER A 39 17.86 2.64 -3.34
CA SER A 39 18.07 3.74 -2.40
C SER A 39 17.87 3.27 -0.95
N GLN A 40 16.80 2.53 -0.69
CA GLN A 40 16.47 2.04 0.65
C GLN A 40 17.44 0.95 1.12
N VAL A 41 17.90 0.08 0.22
CA VAL A 41 18.98 -0.89 0.51
C VAL A 41 20.25 -0.14 0.92
N CYS A 42 20.65 0.89 0.17
CA CYS A 42 21.82 1.70 0.49
C CYS A 42 21.69 2.39 1.84
N GLU A 43 20.59 3.09 2.11
CA GLU A 43 20.37 3.76 3.41
C GLU A 43 20.42 2.77 4.58
N GLU A 44 19.77 1.61 4.44
CA GLU A 44 19.68 0.62 5.51
C GLU A 44 21.01 -0.10 5.75
N VAL A 45 21.75 -0.45 4.69
CA VAL A 45 23.02 -1.18 4.80
C VAL A 45 24.16 -0.25 5.19
N LEU A 46 24.24 0.94 4.58
CA LEU A 46 25.31 1.91 4.85
C LEU A 46 25.06 2.72 6.12
N ARG A 47 23.82 2.72 6.65
CA ARG A 47 23.40 3.49 7.82
C ARG A 47 23.67 5.00 7.64
N ARG A 48 23.42 5.49 6.43
CA ARG A 48 23.69 6.87 6.01
C ARG A 48 22.57 7.42 5.13
N PRO A 49 22.33 8.74 5.13
CA PRO A 49 21.41 9.37 4.20
C PRO A 49 21.84 9.14 2.75
N VAL A 50 20.88 8.91 1.87
CA VAL A 50 21.09 8.81 0.43
C VAL A 50 20.28 9.90 -0.26
N GLN A 51 20.98 10.78 -0.99
CA GLN A 51 20.35 11.79 -1.84
C GLN A 51 20.12 11.24 -3.23
N ILE A 52 18.94 11.49 -3.77
CA ILE A 52 18.55 11.03 -5.10
C ILE A 52 18.71 12.17 -6.10
N TYR A 53 19.60 12.00 -7.07
CA TYR A 53 19.77 12.92 -8.18
C TYR A 53 19.27 12.24 -9.46
N ARG A 54 18.45 12.96 -10.21
CA ARG A 54 17.89 12.45 -11.45
C ARG A 54 18.72 12.96 -12.62
N GLU A 55 19.25 12.05 -13.40
CA GLU A 55 19.55 12.34 -14.81
C GLU A 55 18.25 12.12 -15.59
N ALA A 56 17.82 13.11 -16.36
CA ALA A 56 16.70 12.96 -17.27
C ALA A 56 16.97 13.69 -18.57
N GLN A 57 16.82 12.99 -19.69
CA GLN A 57 15.91 13.41 -20.78
C GLN A 57 15.62 12.31 -21.83
N ASP A 58 16.46 11.29 -21.98
CA ASP A 58 16.36 10.38 -23.14
C ASP A 58 15.82 8.96 -22.84
N GLY A 59 14.91 8.81 -21.88
CA GLY A 59 14.29 7.50 -21.59
C GLY A 59 15.25 6.45 -20.99
N GLY A 60 16.40 6.88 -20.49
CA GLY A 60 17.36 6.08 -19.73
C GLY A 60 16.82 5.61 -18.38
N GLN A 61 17.17 4.38 -17.99
CA GLN A 61 16.60 3.61 -16.87
C GLN A 61 17.44 3.67 -15.58
N ASP A 62 18.46 4.53 -15.54
CA ASP A 62 19.49 4.50 -14.51
C ASP A 62 19.42 5.77 -13.65
N ALA A 63 19.50 5.62 -12.33
CA ALA A 63 19.54 6.76 -11.38
C ALA A 63 20.86 6.75 -10.65
N VAL A 64 21.31 7.95 -10.32
CA VAL A 64 22.55 8.20 -9.59
C VAL A 64 22.20 8.74 -8.20
N PHE A 65 22.63 8.03 -7.17
CA PHE A 65 22.46 8.48 -5.79
C PHE A 65 23.80 8.89 -5.19
N ILE A 66 23.75 9.90 -4.34
CA ILE A 66 24.89 10.39 -3.58
C ILE A 66 24.71 9.98 -2.12
N VAL A 67 25.71 9.30 -1.57
CA VAL A 67 25.76 8.98 -0.15
C VAL A 67 26.50 10.11 0.55
N GLU A 68 25.88 10.70 1.58
CA GLU A 68 26.52 11.76 2.35
C GLU A 68 27.62 11.23 3.29
N GLY A 69 28.72 11.96 3.31
CA GLY A 69 29.82 11.85 4.24
C GLY A 69 29.48 12.44 5.62
N PRO A 70 30.26 12.14 6.67
CA PRO A 70 30.03 12.68 8.01
C PRO A 70 30.03 14.22 8.08
N ASN A 71 30.70 14.87 7.12
CA ASN A 71 30.82 16.31 7.01
C ASN A 71 29.94 16.92 5.90
N GLY A 72 28.99 16.17 5.35
CA GLY A 72 28.15 16.59 4.21
C GLY A 72 28.85 16.55 2.84
N ALA A 73 30.09 16.07 2.76
CA ALA A 73 30.78 15.81 1.49
C ALA A 73 30.21 14.56 0.80
N VAL A 74 30.33 14.44 -0.52
CA VAL A 74 29.95 13.21 -1.24
C VAL A 74 30.92 12.08 -0.86
N ASP A 75 30.39 10.99 -0.30
CA ASP A 75 31.19 9.82 0.12
C ASP A 75 31.18 8.71 -0.93
N ALA A 76 30.04 8.52 -1.61
CA ALA A 76 29.89 7.53 -2.65
C ALA A 76 28.84 7.93 -3.69
N THR A 77 29.03 7.43 -4.91
CA THR A 77 28.03 7.42 -5.97
C THR A 77 27.43 6.02 -6.12
N VAL A 78 26.11 5.93 -6.29
CA VAL A 78 25.39 4.68 -6.55
C VAL A 78 24.68 4.78 -7.89
N GLN A 79 24.98 3.88 -8.83
CA GLN A 79 24.28 3.72 -10.10
C GLN A 79 23.40 2.46 -10.06
N CYS A 80 22.14 2.61 -10.45
CA CYS A 80 21.20 1.50 -10.57
C CYS A 80 21.00 1.09 -12.02
N LYS A 81 20.99 -0.22 -12.30
CA LYS A 81 20.65 -0.76 -13.62
C LYS A 81 19.57 -1.83 -13.56
N HIS A 82 18.44 -1.59 -14.19
CA HIS A 82 17.28 -2.49 -14.17
C HIS A 82 17.12 -3.27 -15.48
N SER A 83 16.60 -4.50 -15.37
CA SER A 83 16.14 -5.28 -16.50
C SER A 83 14.83 -5.99 -16.15
N ALA A 84 13.84 -5.88 -17.05
CA ALA A 84 12.58 -6.62 -16.97
C ALA A 84 12.70 -8.07 -17.50
N ASP A 85 13.81 -8.43 -18.15
CA ASP A 85 14.07 -9.81 -18.56
C ASP A 85 14.68 -10.61 -17.40
N PRO A 86 13.98 -11.64 -16.87
CA PRO A 86 14.45 -12.47 -15.76
C PRO A 86 15.73 -13.27 -16.08
N ARG A 87 16.02 -13.51 -17.36
CA ARG A 87 17.18 -14.28 -17.81
C ARG A 87 18.38 -13.39 -18.11
N ARG A 88 18.21 -12.06 -18.15
CA ARG A 88 19.31 -11.15 -18.46
C ARG A 88 20.33 -11.18 -17.32
N ARG A 89 21.58 -11.36 -17.71
CA ARG A 89 22.76 -11.20 -16.84
C ARG A 89 23.47 -9.92 -17.20
N LEU A 90 24.10 -9.29 -16.21
CA LEU A 90 24.92 -8.10 -16.44
C LEU A 90 26.12 -8.48 -17.32
N LYS A 91 26.39 -7.66 -18.33
CA LYS A 91 27.58 -7.73 -19.18
C LYS A 91 28.42 -6.48 -18.94
N ALA A 92 29.74 -6.58 -19.07
CA ALA A 92 30.60 -5.41 -18.91
C ALA A 92 30.30 -4.29 -19.93
N GLY A 93 29.80 -4.66 -21.12
CA GLY A 93 29.36 -3.71 -22.14
C GLY A 93 28.10 -2.91 -21.77
N ASP A 94 27.33 -3.35 -20.77
CA ASP A 94 26.14 -2.62 -20.29
C ASP A 94 26.51 -1.27 -19.63
N LEU A 95 27.79 -1.02 -19.34
CA LEU A 95 28.32 0.25 -18.79
C LEU A 95 29.07 1.11 -19.82
N ASN A 96 29.17 0.67 -21.08
CA ASN A 96 30.00 1.38 -22.06
C ASN A 96 29.56 2.84 -22.26
N GLY A 97 28.25 3.11 -22.20
CA GLY A 97 27.72 4.47 -22.31
C GLY A 97 27.83 5.31 -21.03
N GLU A 98 28.31 4.72 -19.93
CA GLU A 98 28.31 5.32 -18.59
C GLU A 98 29.74 5.74 -18.16
N PHE A 99 30.77 5.25 -18.86
CA PHE A 99 32.16 5.46 -18.44
C PHE A 99 32.60 6.92 -18.50
N ASP A 100 32.07 7.70 -19.46
CA ASP A 100 32.35 9.13 -19.55
C ASP A 100 31.77 9.87 -18.32
N THR A 101 30.52 9.57 -17.95
CA THR A 101 29.88 10.09 -16.73
C THR A 101 30.65 9.71 -15.47
N VAL A 102 31.13 8.46 -15.39
CA VAL A 102 31.97 8.02 -14.25
C VAL A 102 33.27 8.83 -14.17
N ALA A 103 33.92 9.10 -15.29
CA ALA A 103 35.14 9.90 -15.32
C ALA A 103 34.88 11.34 -14.85
N GLU A 104 33.76 11.94 -15.25
CA GLU A 104 33.34 13.26 -14.77
C GLU A 104 33.11 13.27 -13.25
N LEU A 105 32.42 12.26 -12.72
CA LEU A 105 32.19 12.12 -11.28
C LEU A 105 33.49 11.92 -10.48
N VAL A 106 34.46 11.19 -11.03
CA VAL A 106 35.78 11.05 -10.41
C VAL A 106 36.51 12.39 -10.40
N ALA A 107 36.50 13.12 -11.52
CA ALA A 107 37.11 14.46 -11.60
C ALA A 107 36.49 15.46 -10.61
N ALA A 108 35.20 15.31 -10.33
CA ALA A 108 34.47 16.10 -9.33
C ALA A 108 34.65 15.62 -7.88
N ASN A 109 35.46 14.59 -7.61
CA ASN A 109 35.60 13.92 -6.30
C ASN A 109 34.28 13.35 -5.74
N GLN A 110 33.37 12.91 -6.61
CA GLN A 110 32.06 12.37 -6.25
C GLN A 110 31.97 10.83 -6.36
N ALA A 111 32.97 10.19 -6.98
CA ALA A 111 33.00 8.75 -7.23
C ALA A 111 34.24 8.03 -6.64
N ASP A 112 34.75 8.48 -5.49
CA ASP A 112 35.82 7.74 -4.81
C ASP A 112 35.38 6.32 -4.42
N THR A 113 34.15 6.21 -3.89
CA THR A 113 33.42 4.95 -3.75
C THR A 113 32.30 4.92 -4.78
N TYR A 114 32.18 3.83 -5.53
CA TYR A 114 31.16 3.68 -6.58
C TYR A 114 30.42 2.36 -6.42
N PHE A 115 29.10 2.39 -6.33
CA PHE A 115 28.25 1.21 -6.27
C PHE A 115 27.47 1.06 -7.57
N LEU A 116 27.68 -0.03 -8.29
CA LEU A 116 26.77 -0.47 -9.34
C LEU A 116 25.81 -1.51 -8.75
N ILE A 117 24.51 -1.21 -8.73
CA ILE A 117 23.47 -2.09 -8.22
C ILE A 117 22.54 -2.51 -9.35
N THR A 118 22.24 -3.80 -9.48
CA THR A 118 21.40 -4.29 -10.59
C THR A 118 20.43 -5.40 -10.21
N SER A 119 19.26 -5.43 -10.89
CA SER A 119 18.28 -6.53 -10.77
C SER A 119 18.72 -7.80 -11.51
N MET A 120 19.79 -7.72 -12.29
CA MET A 120 20.35 -8.84 -13.04
C MET A 120 21.27 -9.70 -12.17
N GLY A 121 21.41 -10.97 -12.54
CA GLY A 121 22.49 -11.81 -12.00
C GLY A 121 23.85 -11.31 -12.50
N VAL A 122 24.87 -11.39 -11.65
CA VAL A 122 26.22 -10.91 -11.98
C VAL A 122 27.23 -12.05 -11.84
N ASP A 123 27.91 -12.39 -12.93
CA ASP A 123 28.99 -13.37 -12.91
C ASP A 123 30.27 -12.80 -12.28
N ALA A 124 31.03 -13.63 -11.56
CA ALA A 124 32.23 -13.21 -10.87
C ALA A 124 33.27 -12.57 -11.81
N ALA A 125 33.46 -13.15 -13.01
CA ALA A 125 34.37 -12.63 -14.02
C ALA A 125 33.93 -11.23 -14.51
N VAL A 126 32.63 -11.04 -14.77
CA VAL A 126 32.07 -9.74 -15.18
C VAL A 126 32.22 -8.71 -14.07
N ALA A 127 31.95 -9.09 -12.81
CA ALA A 127 32.12 -8.19 -11.68
C ALA A 127 33.57 -7.74 -11.50
N VAL A 128 34.54 -8.64 -11.74
CA VAL A 128 35.98 -8.30 -11.75
C VAL A 128 36.29 -7.34 -12.90
N GLU A 129 35.85 -7.64 -14.11
CA GLU A 129 36.08 -6.79 -15.29
C GLU A 129 35.56 -5.37 -15.08
N ILE A 130 34.32 -5.23 -14.60
CA ILE A 130 33.69 -3.93 -14.31
C ILE A 130 34.49 -3.17 -13.25
N ARG A 131 34.85 -3.81 -12.13
CA ARG A 131 35.65 -3.16 -11.09
C ARG A 131 37.01 -2.71 -11.61
N THR A 132 37.65 -3.49 -12.48
CA THR A 132 38.93 -3.12 -13.10
C THR A 132 38.78 -1.89 -13.99
N LYS A 133 37.73 -1.85 -14.83
CA LYS A 133 37.41 -0.67 -15.66
C LYS A 133 37.14 0.57 -14.81
N LEU A 134 36.32 0.46 -13.76
CA LEU A 134 36.04 1.57 -12.85
C LEU A 134 37.31 2.08 -12.14
N ARG A 135 38.21 1.19 -11.71
CA ARG A 135 39.51 1.60 -11.14
C ARG A 135 40.39 2.33 -12.14
N ALA A 136 40.39 1.90 -13.40
CA ALA A 136 41.15 2.57 -14.46
C ALA A 136 40.65 4.01 -14.70
N LEU A 137 39.36 4.29 -14.43
CA LEU A 137 38.78 5.63 -14.46
C LEU A 137 39.05 6.46 -13.19
N GLY A 138 39.69 5.88 -12.17
CA GLY A 138 40.05 6.55 -10.93
C GLY A 138 39.13 6.30 -9.74
N VAL A 139 38.13 5.41 -9.86
CA VAL A 139 37.32 4.96 -8.72
C VAL A 139 38.18 4.11 -7.77
N ARG A 140 38.33 4.54 -6.51
CA ARG A 140 39.15 3.84 -5.51
C ARG A 140 38.45 2.57 -4.99
N LYS A 141 37.15 2.64 -4.70
CA LYS A 141 36.35 1.54 -4.12
C LYS A 141 35.14 1.21 -4.99
N PRO A 142 35.30 0.42 -6.07
CA PRO A 142 34.17 -0.02 -6.88
C PRO A 142 33.50 -1.27 -6.28
N HIS A 143 32.18 -1.21 -6.19
CA HIS A 143 31.30 -2.29 -5.75
C HIS A 143 30.32 -2.64 -6.87
N VAL A 144 30.13 -3.94 -7.12
CA VAL A 144 29.16 -4.44 -8.10
C VAL A 144 28.23 -5.42 -7.38
N LEU A 145 26.97 -5.03 -7.22
CA LEU A 145 25.98 -5.69 -6.40
C LEU A 145 24.82 -6.17 -7.28
N GLY A 146 24.77 -7.48 -7.51
CA GLY A 146 23.73 -8.11 -8.33
C GLY A 146 22.47 -8.49 -7.55
N ARG A 147 21.55 -9.15 -8.26
CA ARG A 147 20.31 -9.72 -7.73
C ARG A 147 20.50 -10.46 -6.41
N GLU A 148 21.52 -11.31 -6.32
CA GLU A 148 21.76 -12.17 -5.16
C GLU A 148 22.08 -11.36 -3.89
N TYR A 149 22.81 -10.25 -4.04
CA TYR A 149 23.06 -9.33 -2.95
C TYR A 149 21.78 -8.65 -2.47
N LEU A 150 20.97 -8.15 -3.41
CA LEU A 150 19.70 -7.48 -3.11
C LEU A 150 18.74 -8.42 -2.37
N VAL A 151 18.55 -9.65 -2.87
CA VAL A 151 17.70 -10.65 -2.23
C VAL A 151 18.16 -10.93 -0.80
N ARG A 152 19.49 -11.07 -0.59
CA ARG A 152 20.05 -11.27 0.74
C ARG A 152 19.80 -10.08 1.67
N ALA A 153 20.05 -8.85 1.20
CA ALA A 153 19.83 -7.64 1.98
C ALA A 153 18.35 -7.49 2.40
N ILE A 154 17.43 -7.71 1.45
CA ILE A 154 15.98 -7.67 1.69
C ILE A 154 15.56 -8.73 2.71
N ARG A 155 16.04 -9.97 2.59
CA ARG A 155 15.71 -11.05 3.53
C ARG A 155 16.32 -10.85 4.92
N ALA A 156 17.47 -10.17 5.01
CA ALA A 156 18.16 -9.95 6.28
C ALA A 156 17.57 -8.80 7.14
N SER A 157 16.88 -7.83 6.54
CA SER A 157 16.37 -6.65 7.27
C SER A 157 14.85 -6.53 7.22
N ALA A 158 14.19 -6.75 8.37
CA ALA A 158 12.76 -6.50 8.54
C ALA A 158 12.42 -5.01 8.33
N ARG A 159 13.31 -4.11 8.79
CA ARG A 159 13.16 -2.67 8.56
C ARG A 159 13.21 -2.32 7.07
N LEU A 160 14.11 -2.94 6.29
CA LEU A 160 14.14 -2.73 4.84
C LEU A 160 12.82 -3.16 4.20
N ARG A 161 12.31 -4.35 4.54
CA ARG A 161 11.02 -4.81 4.02
C ARG A 161 9.87 -3.89 4.46
N ALA A 162 9.97 -3.27 5.63
CA ALA A 162 9.05 -2.24 6.06
C ALA A 162 9.08 -0.97 5.19
N LEU A 163 10.26 -0.58 4.71
CA LEU A 163 10.47 0.58 3.84
C LEU A 163 10.08 0.31 2.38
N VAL A 164 10.18 -0.95 1.93
CA VAL A 164 9.86 -1.39 0.56
C VAL A 164 8.89 -2.58 0.54
N PRO A 165 7.67 -2.46 1.09
CA PRO A 165 6.72 -3.57 1.26
C PRO A 165 6.30 -4.28 -0.04
N GLN A 166 6.49 -3.64 -1.20
CA GLN A 166 6.25 -4.27 -2.51
C GLN A 166 7.02 -5.59 -2.70
N VAL A 167 8.14 -5.81 -2.00
CA VAL A 167 8.93 -7.05 -2.05
C VAL A 167 8.13 -8.31 -1.68
N TYR A 168 7.08 -8.18 -0.85
CA TYR A 168 6.18 -9.29 -0.51
C TYR A 168 5.35 -9.76 -1.71
N GLY A 169 5.10 -8.88 -2.68
CA GLY A 169 4.41 -9.23 -3.93
C GLY A 169 5.33 -9.81 -5.01
N LEU A 170 6.64 -9.94 -4.74
CA LEU A 170 7.64 -10.37 -5.73
C LEU A 170 8.04 -11.84 -5.59
N GLY A 171 7.43 -12.58 -4.67
CA GLY A 171 7.70 -14.00 -4.49
C GLY A 171 7.51 -14.44 -3.06
N ASP A 172 8.28 -15.45 -2.67
CA ASP A 172 8.04 -16.28 -1.49
C ASP A 172 8.29 -15.61 -0.12
N LEU A 173 8.49 -14.28 -0.10
CA LEU A 173 8.34 -13.54 1.16
C LEU A 173 6.90 -13.62 1.67
N GLY A 174 5.92 -13.85 0.79
CA GLY A 174 4.56 -14.22 1.17
C GLY A 174 4.51 -15.48 2.04
N ALA A 175 5.30 -16.52 1.75
CA ALA A 175 5.31 -17.72 2.60
C ALA A 175 5.94 -17.50 3.98
N ILE A 176 6.89 -16.56 4.10
CA ILE A 176 7.41 -16.14 5.41
C ILE A 176 6.27 -15.59 6.28
N LEU A 177 5.33 -14.85 5.68
CA LEU A 177 4.13 -14.36 6.35
C LEU A 177 3.13 -15.52 6.60
N ASP A 178 2.86 -16.37 5.61
CA ASP A 178 1.88 -17.47 5.71
C ASP A 178 2.17 -18.46 6.84
N GLN A 179 3.45 -18.77 7.11
CA GLN A 179 3.83 -19.69 8.20
C GLN A 179 3.69 -19.07 9.60
N ARG A 180 3.61 -17.74 9.70
CA ARG A 180 3.73 -17.00 10.97
C ARG A 180 2.45 -16.24 11.35
N LEU A 181 1.52 -16.09 10.41
CA LEU A 181 0.26 -15.40 10.62
C LEU A 181 -0.74 -16.24 11.42
N ILE A 182 -1.27 -15.66 12.49
CA ILE A 182 -2.47 -16.16 13.18
C ILE A 182 -3.65 -16.13 12.19
N GLN A 183 -4.53 -17.14 12.22
CA GLN A 183 -5.66 -17.28 11.28
C GLN A 183 -6.53 -16.01 11.12
N GLN A 184 -6.74 -15.23 12.19
CA GLN A 184 -7.48 -13.97 12.14
C GLN A 184 -6.75 -12.86 11.36
N THR A 185 -5.45 -12.69 11.61
CA THR A 185 -4.62 -11.71 10.91
C THR A 185 -4.48 -12.10 9.43
N ARG A 186 -4.36 -13.39 9.14
CA ARG A 186 -4.29 -13.92 7.77
C ARG A 186 -5.49 -13.49 6.91
N ALA A 187 -6.71 -13.66 7.42
CA ALA A 187 -7.93 -13.29 6.68
C ALA A 187 -7.99 -11.79 6.30
N LEU A 188 -7.42 -10.91 7.14
CA LEU A 188 -7.34 -9.47 6.84
C LEU A 188 -6.22 -9.18 5.83
N LEU A 189 -5.12 -9.92 5.89
CA LEU A 189 -3.90 -9.62 5.15
C LEU A 189 -3.78 -10.31 3.80
N ASP A 190 -4.44 -11.44 3.57
CA ASP A 190 -4.41 -12.17 2.30
C ASP A 190 -4.81 -11.27 1.13
N HIS A 191 -5.83 -10.44 1.32
CA HIS A 191 -6.27 -9.44 0.33
C HIS A 191 -5.25 -8.32 0.12
N TRP A 192 -4.50 -7.94 1.16
CA TRP A 192 -3.48 -6.89 1.07
C TRP A 192 -2.20 -7.38 0.41
N ILE A 193 -1.77 -8.62 0.66
CA ILE A 193 -0.56 -9.20 0.05
C ILE A 193 -0.66 -9.15 -1.47
N GLN A 194 -1.82 -9.49 -2.04
CA GLN A 194 -2.04 -9.40 -3.49
C GLN A 194 -1.93 -7.96 -4.01
N LYS A 195 -2.34 -6.97 -3.22
CA LYS A 195 -2.24 -5.54 -3.56
C LYS A 195 -0.84 -4.95 -3.36
N LEU A 196 0.09 -5.63 -2.67
CA LEU A 196 1.43 -5.10 -2.40
C LEU A 196 2.25 -4.84 -3.66
N LYS A 197 2.00 -5.59 -4.74
CA LYS A 197 2.66 -5.34 -6.04
C LYS A 197 2.28 -3.99 -6.66
N LEU A 198 1.08 -3.51 -6.38
CA LEU A 198 0.57 -2.20 -6.83
C LEU A 198 1.03 -1.05 -5.93
N TYR A 199 1.40 -1.36 -4.69
CA TYR A 199 1.64 -0.37 -3.66
C TYR A 199 2.89 0.46 -3.94
N VAL A 200 2.76 1.78 -3.76
CA VAL A 200 3.86 2.73 -3.85
C VAL A 200 4.21 3.19 -2.43
N PRO A 201 5.43 2.89 -1.92
CA PRO A 201 5.86 3.36 -0.60
C PRO A 201 6.06 4.87 -0.60
N THR A 202 5.06 5.62 -0.16
CA THR A 202 5.08 7.08 -0.13
C THR A 202 5.98 7.65 0.97
N SER A 203 6.25 8.95 0.92
CA SER A 203 6.94 9.71 1.95
C SER A 203 6.24 9.58 3.29
N ALA A 204 4.90 9.59 3.30
CA ALA A 204 4.08 9.34 4.48
C ALA A 204 4.29 7.93 5.04
N HIS A 205 4.28 6.90 4.19
CA HIS A 205 4.61 5.53 4.61
C HIS A 205 5.98 5.45 5.27
N ARG A 206 7.03 5.98 4.62
CA ARG A 206 8.40 5.98 5.15
C ARG A 206 8.51 6.77 6.47
N LYS A 207 7.82 7.91 6.59
CA LYS A 207 7.70 8.67 7.84
C LYS A 207 7.03 7.84 8.94
N ALA A 208 5.98 7.09 8.61
CA ALA A 208 5.29 6.22 9.56
C ALA A 208 6.18 5.08 10.08
N VAL A 209 6.94 4.43 9.19
CA VAL A 209 7.94 3.40 9.57
C VAL A 209 8.99 3.99 10.54
N ARG A 210 9.47 5.21 10.25
CA ARG A 210 10.42 5.91 11.13
C ARG A 210 9.80 6.25 12.49
N ALA A 211 8.61 6.84 12.52
CA ALA A 211 7.91 7.19 13.75
C ALA A 211 7.63 5.95 14.63
N LEU A 212 7.23 4.83 14.04
CA LEU A 212 7.08 3.56 14.77
C LEU A 212 8.41 3.04 15.33
N THR A 213 9.51 3.20 14.59
CA THR A 213 10.82 2.75 15.06
C THR A 213 11.31 3.62 16.22
N GLU A 214 11.16 4.93 16.12
CA GLU A 214 11.74 5.91 17.05
C GLU A 214 10.85 6.16 18.28
N TYR A 215 9.53 6.25 18.09
CA TYR A 215 8.58 6.64 19.14
C TYR A 215 7.65 5.52 19.57
N GLY A 216 7.64 4.39 18.85
CA GLY A 216 6.77 3.25 19.12
C GLY A 216 5.30 3.48 18.77
N ILE A 217 4.94 4.66 18.27
CA ILE A 217 3.57 5.02 17.90
C ILE A 217 3.57 5.96 16.70
N VAL A 218 2.52 5.90 15.89
CA VAL A 218 2.25 6.85 14.82
C VAL A 218 0.75 7.12 14.70
N LEU A 219 0.39 8.38 14.45
CA LEU A 219 -0.94 8.82 14.05
C LEU A 219 -0.92 9.23 12.59
N LEU A 220 -1.65 8.50 11.75
CA LEU A 220 -1.84 8.81 10.34
C LEU A 220 -3.05 9.72 10.17
N LEU A 221 -2.84 10.95 9.69
CA LEU A 221 -3.88 11.93 9.41
C LEU A 221 -4.08 12.12 7.92
N GLY A 222 -5.32 12.36 7.51
CA GLY A 222 -5.64 12.60 6.10
C GLY A 222 -7.11 12.44 5.77
N ASN A 223 -7.51 12.96 4.62
CA ASN A 223 -8.88 12.87 4.12
C ASN A 223 -9.28 11.41 3.80
N PRO A 224 -10.58 11.12 3.60
CA PRO A 224 -10.99 9.86 3.01
C PRO A 224 -10.22 9.55 1.71
N SER A 225 -9.98 8.27 1.41
CA SER A 225 -9.23 7.81 0.23
C SER A 225 -7.75 8.22 0.12
N THR A 226 -7.13 8.82 1.14
CA THR A 226 -5.69 9.15 1.09
C THR A 226 -4.76 7.94 1.29
N GLY A 227 -5.27 6.79 1.74
CA GLY A 227 -4.47 5.57 1.93
C GLY A 227 -4.00 5.29 3.38
N LYS A 228 -4.59 5.94 4.38
CA LYS A 228 -4.26 5.70 5.81
C LYS A 228 -4.43 4.24 6.23
N SER A 229 -5.62 3.66 5.96
CA SER A 229 -5.92 2.27 6.30
C SER A 229 -5.03 1.30 5.51
N THR A 230 -4.66 1.65 4.27
CA THR A 230 -3.67 0.90 3.48
C THR A 230 -2.31 0.86 4.16
N ILE A 231 -1.79 2.01 4.60
CA ILE A 231 -0.52 2.07 5.35
C ILE A 231 -0.63 1.25 6.64
N GLY A 232 -1.72 1.42 7.41
CA GLY A 232 -1.95 0.68 8.66
C GLY A 232 -1.98 -0.83 8.47
N ALA A 233 -2.68 -1.31 7.44
CA ALA A 233 -2.73 -2.72 7.09
C ALA A 233 -1.34 -3.25 6.69
N ILE A 234 -0.60 -2.54 5.85
CA ILE A 234 0.74 -2.95 5.40
C ILE A 234 1.72 -3.02 6.58
N LEU A 235 1.72 -2.00 7.45
CA LEU A 235 2.58 -2.01 8.65
C LEU A 235 2.21 -3.15 9.60
N SER A 236 0.92 -3.48 9.70
CA SER A 236 0.44 -4.64 10.46
C SER A 236 0.93 -5.96 9.84
N THR A 237 0.93 -6.08 8.52
CA THR A 237 1.50 -7.23 7.80
C THR A 237 2.96 -7.42 8.14
N ILE A 238 3.75 -6.36 8.04
CA ILE A 238 5.19 -6.39 8.32
C ILE A 238 5.44 -6.73 9.79
N ALA A 239 4.65 -6.16 10.71
CA ALA A 239 4.79 -6.46 12.12
C ALA A 239 4.54 -7.93 12.45
N SER A 240 3.70 -8.63 11.67
CA SER A 240 3.41 -10.07 11.84
C SER A 240 4.59 -10.99 11.48
N GLU A 241 5.69 -10.46 10.95
CA GLU A 241 6.87 -11.27 10.62
C GLU A 241 7.63 -11.80 11.83
N ASP A 242 7.58 -11.07 12.95
CA ASP A 242 8.17 -11.50 14.22
C ASP A 242 7.14 -12.43 14.90
N ALA A 243 7.52 -13.68 15.17
CA ALA A 243 6.65 -14.65 15.81
C ALA A 243 6.26 -14.25 17.25
N ASP A 244 7.04 -13.35 17.86
CA ASP A 244 6.71 -12.78 19.16
C ASP A 244 5.70 -11.61 19.04
N HIS A 245 5.40 -11.13 17.83
CA HIS A 245 4.42 -10.08 17.60
C HIS A 245 3.01 -10.63 17.41
N THR A 246 2.11 -10.24 18.32
CA THR A 246 0.67 -10.39 18.10
C THR A 246 0.13 -9.10 17.50
N VAL A 247 -0.51 -9.20 16.32
CA VAL A 247 -1.20 -8.07 15.69
C VAL A 247 -2.65 -8.03 16.14
N LEU A 248 -3.07 -6.89 16.66
CA LEU A 248 -4.43 -6.65 17.13
C LEU A 248 -5.04 -5.47 16.38
N HIS A 249 -6.10 -5.74 15.62
CA HIS A 249 -6.93 -4.70 15.02
C HIS A 249 -8.04 -4.33 16.00
N LEU A 250 -8.04 -3.08 16.43
CA LEU A 250 -8.99 -2.55 17.40
C LEU A 250 -9.92 -1.57 16.70
N THR A 251 -11.19 -1.65 17.07
CA THR A 251 -12.23 -0.74 16.57
C THR A 251 -12.51 0.40 17.54
N SER A 252 -12.06 0.28 18.80
CA SER A 252 -12.21 1.31 19.83
C SER A 252 -11.06 1.34 20.85
N PRO A 253 -10.92 2.46 21.60
CA PRO A 253 -9.95 2.54 22.70
C PRO A 253 -10.28 1.56 23.84
N ARG A 254 -11.56 1.20 24.02
CA ARG A 254 -12.00 0.23 25.04
C ARG A 254 -11.50 -1.17 24.73
N ASP A 255 -11.40 -1.52 23.44
CA ASP A 255 -10.86 -2.81 23.01
C ASP A 255 -9.40 -2.96 23.47
N PHE A 256 -8.64 -1.86 23.48
CA PHE A 256 -7.29 -1.84 24.05
C PHE A 256 -7.32 -2.03 25.57
N GLU A 257 -8.14 -1.24 26.28
CA GLU A 257 -8.17 -1.31 27.74
C GLU A 257 -8.63 -2.66 28.28
N ALA A 258 -9.59 -3.31 27.61
CA ALA A 258 -10.11 -4.62 28.01
C ALA A 258 -9.08 -5.75 27.83
N ASN A 259 -8.19 -5.63 26.84
CA ASN A 259 -7.20 -6.65 26.49
C ASN A 259 -5.77 -6.28 26.91
N TRP A 260 -5.62 -5.19 27.64
CA TRP A 260 -4.33 -4.69 28.11
C TRP A 260 -3.78 -5.58 29.23
N ASN A 261 -2.60 -6.16 29.01
CA ASN A 261 -1.83 -6.80 30.06
C ASN A 261 -0.35 -6.32 30.01
N PRO A 262 0.18 -5.74 31.10
CA PRO A 262 1.55 -5.21 31.16
C PRO A 262 2.66 -6.24 30.89
N ALA A 263 2.38 -7.53 31.05
CA ALA A 263 3.33 -8.60 30.75
C ALA A 263 3.44 -8.87 29.25
N ASP A 264 2.49 -8.39 28.45
CA ASP A 264 2.49 -8.58 27.01
C ASP A 264 3.55 -7.70 26.36
N ARG A 265 4.50 -8.37 25.72
CA ARG A 265 5.61 -7.72 25.03
C ARG A 265 5.39 -7.79 23.54
N LYS A 266 5.92 -6.77 22.86
CA LYS A 266 6.03 -6.73 21.42
C LYS A 266 4.73 -6.92 20.62
N ARG A 267 3.56 -6.52 21.13
CA ARG A 267 2.33 -6.51 20.31
C ARG A 267 2.30 -5.32 19.37
N PHE A 268 1.56 -5.47 18.28
CA PHE A 268 1.30 -4.40 17.31
C PHE A 268 -0.20 -4.11 17.27
N PHE A 269 -0.56 -2.88 17.63
CA PHE A 269 -1.95 -2.43 17.68
C PHE A 269 -2.24 -1.52 16.50
N TRP A 270 -3.24 -1.86 15.69
CA TRP A 270 -3.79 -0.97 14.68
C TRP A 270 -5.20 -0.54 15.09
N VAL A 271 -5.38 0.76 15.28
CA VAL A 271 -6.69 1.38 15.60
C VAL A 271 -7.10 2.27 14.43
N ASP A 272 -8.04 1.79 13.61
CA ASP A 272 -8.58 2.55 12.49
C ASP A 272 -9.63 3.54 12.99
N ASP A 273 -9.63 4.77 12.46
CA ASP A 273 -10.53 5.86 12.86
C ASP A 273 -10.61 6.06 14.39
N ALA A 274 -9.44 6.17 15.03
CA ALA A 274 -9.26 6.11 16.48
C ALA A 274 -10.11 7.13 17.28
N PHE A 275 -10.63 8.18 16.66
CA PHE A 275 -11.44 9.22 17.28
C PHE A 275 -12.88 9.28 16.76
N GLY A 276 -13.26 8.34 15.90
CA GLY A 276 -14.55 8.26 15.21
C GLY A 276 -14.39 8.29 13.68
N SER A 277 -15.26 7.58 12.97
CA SER A 277 -15.20 7.38 11.52
C SER A 277 -15.72 8.58 10.72
N ASN A 278 -16.84 9.17 11.16
CA ASN A 278 -17.52 10.28 10.47
C ASN A 278 -17.52 11.57 11.29
N ALA A 279 -17.55 11.46 12.62
CA ALA A 279 -17.53 12.58 13.55
C ALA A 279 -16.72 12.22 14.80
N VAL A 280 -16.26 13.24 15.53
CA VAL A 280 -15.59 13.02 16.81
C VAL A 280 -16.55 12.38 17.80
N ARG A 281 -16.10 11.31 18.46
CA ARG A 281 -16.86 10.64 19.53
C ARG A 281 -16.32 11.06 20.88
N ASP A 282 -17.09 11.82 21.64
CA ASP A 282 -16.68 12.30 22.98
C ASP A 282 -16.33 11.15 23.93
N GLU A 283 -17.00 10.02 23.81
CA GLU A 283 -16.67 8.81 24.55
C GLU A 283 -15.28 8.26 24.20
N TYR A 284 -14.88 8.25 22.92
CA TYR A 284 -13.53 7.84 22.52
C TYR A 284 -12.48 8.82 23.03
N VAL A 285 -12.77 10.12 23.00
CA VAL A 285 -11.88 11.13 23.56
C VAL A 285 -11.66 10.90 25.06
N ARG A 286 -12.74 10.64 25.81
CA ARG A 286 -12.68 10.30 27.25
C ARG A 286 -11.90 9.01 27.50
N ASP A 287 -12.12 7.96 26.72
CA ASP A 287 -11.44 6.69 26.89
C ASP A 287 -9.95 6.81 26.53
N TRP A 288 -9.59 7.59 25.51
CA TRP A 288 -8.19 7.87 25.16
C TRP A 288 -7.45 8.64 26.26
N THR A 289 -8.12 9.56 26.94
CA THR A 289 -7.50 10.30 28.05
C THR A 289 -6.98 9.41 29.19
N SER A 290 -7.58 8.22 29.41
CA SER A 290 -7.04 7.21 30.33
C SER A 290 -6.07 6.26 29.64
N ALA A 291 -6.40 5.83 28.41
CA ALA A 291 -5.63 4.81 27.69
C ALA A 291 -4.22 5.25 27.32
N PHE A 292 -3.97 6.54 26.99
CA PHE A 292 -2.65 6.97 26.52
C PHE A 292 -1.50 6.76 27.53
N ARG A 293 -1.78 6.79 28.84
CA ARG A 293 -0.76 6.44 29.85
C ARG A 293 -0.38 4.97 29.78
N LYS A 294 -1.36 4.09 29.56
CA LYS A 294 -1.14 2.65 29.37
C LYS A 294 -0.41 2.37 28.05
N VAL A 295 -0.74 3.10 26.98
CA VAL A 295 -0.02 3.05 25.70
C VAL A 295 1.46 3.40 25.87
N GLN A 296 1.79 4.44 26.62
CA GLN A 296 3.20 4.79 26.90
C GLN A 296 3.95 3.65 27.62
N ALA A 297 3.33 3.06 28.65
CA ALA A 297 3.91 1.91 29.33
C ALA A 297 4.09 0.71 28.38
N ALA A 298 3.10 0.45 27.53
CA ALA A 298 3.15 -0.60 26.51
C ALA A 298 4.33 -0.42 25.55
N ILE A 299 4.52 0.81 25.05
CA ILE A 299 5.64 1.14 24.16
C ILE A 299 6.98 0.87 24.83
N GLY A 300 7.11 1.21 26.12
CA GLY A 300 8.30 0.89 26.94
C GLY A 300 8.59 -0.62 27.03
N HIS A 301 7.57 -1.47 26.88
CA HIS A 301 7.70 -2.93 26.82
C HIS A 301 7.79 -3.49 25.39
N GLY A 302 8.08 -2.63 24.40
CA GLY A 302 8.30 -3.02 23.02
C GLY A 302 7.04 -3.09 22.16
N ASN A 303 5.86 -2.74 22.68
CA ASN A 303 4.64 -2.69 21.90
C ASN A 303 4.67 -1.52 20.89
N ARG A 304 3.88 -1.62 19.83
CA ARG A 304 3.81 -0.64 18.74
C ARG A 304 2.36 -0.29 18.39
N PHE A 305 2.10 0.96 18.03
CA PHE A 305 0.75 1.47 17.80
C PHE A 305 0.65 2.27 16.50
N VAL A 306 -0.30 1.91 15.65
CA VAL A 306 -0.73 2.71 14.49
C VAL A 306 -2.16 3.17 14.73
N LEU A 307 -2.36 4.47 14.77
CA LEU A 307 -3.68 5.08 14.83
C LEU A 307 -3.96 5.79 13.51
N THR A 308 -5.19 5.76 13.03
CA THR A 308 -5.61 6.57 11.87
C THR A 308 -6.73 7.52 12.27
N SER A 309 -6.82 8.67 11.61
CA SER A 309 -7.98 9.56 11.77
C SER A 309 -8.10 10.55 10.60
N ARG A 310 -9.31 11.10 10.40
CA ARG A 310 -9.50 12.29 9.58
C ARG A 310 -8.98 13.52 10.30
N ARG A 311 -8.40 14.47 9.58
CA ARG A 311 -7.77 15.68 10.17
C ARG A 311 -8.73 16.45 11.08
N HIS A 312 -9.92 16.80 10.57
CA HIS A 312 -10.88 17.60 11.33
C HIS A 312 -11.40 16.86 12.58
N ILE A 313 -11.52 15.53 12.53
CA ILE A 313 -11.91 14.70 13.67
C ILE A 313 -10.83 14.75 14.74
N TYR A 314 -9.56 14.55 14.35
CA TYR A 314 -8.46 14.63 15.30
C TYR A 314 -8.28 16.03 15.90
N GLU A 315 -8.39 17.11 15.10
CA GLU A 315 -8.28 18.47 15.60
C GLU A 315 -9.39 18.83 16.59
N ALA A 316 -10.59 18.28 16.41
CA ALA A 316 -11.66 18.38 17.41
C ALA A 316 -11.32 17.58 18.68
N ALA A 317 -10.90 16.32 18.53
CA ALA A 317 -10.50 15.45 19.65
C ALA A 317 -9.34 16.03 20.47
N LYS A 318 -8.34 16.62 19.81
CA LYS A 318 -7.12 17.20 20.40
C LYS A 318 -7.44 18.22 21.50
N ARG A 319 -8.50 19.02 21.31
CA ARG A 319 -8.97 19.99 22.32
C ARG A 319 -9.47 19.30 23.60
N GLY A 320 -10.23 18.21 23.45
CA GLY A 320 -10.74 17.43 24.58
C GLY A 320 -9.67 16.58 25.28
N LEU A 321 -8.69 16.08 24.52
CA LEU A 321 -7.54 15.36 25.09
C LEU A 321 -6.65 16.29 25.93
N GLY A 322 -6.39 17.51 25.45
CA GLY A 322 -5.52 18.48 26.11
C GLY A 322 -4.14 17.89 26.46
N GLN A 323 -3.65 18.19 27.67
CA GLN A 323 -2.34 17.71 28.16
C GLN A 323 -2.26 16.19 28.39
N ARG A 324 -3.39 15.49 28.36
CA ARG A 324 -3.46 14.03 28.51
C ARG A 324 -3.32 13.28 27.18
N ASN A 325 -3.19 14.01 26.07
CA ASN A 325 -2.85 13.44 24.78
C ASN A 325 -1.45 12.79 24.84
N HIS A 326 -1.14 11.90 23.89
CA HIS A 326 0.18 11.30 23.81
C HIS A 326 1.26 12.38 23.54
N PRO A 327 2.38 12.41 24.27
CA PRO A 327 3.43 13.42 24.09
C PRO A 327 3.93 13.54 22.65
N ALA A 328 4.19 12.39 22.00
CA ALA A 328 4.63 12.36 20.61
C ALA A 328 3.57 12.86 19.59
N PHE A 329 2.31 13.00 20.01
CA PHE A 329 1.27 13.65 19.21
C PHE A 329 1.15 15.15 19.51
N LEU A 330 1.39 15.56 20.76
CA LEU A 330 1.40 16.96 21.14
C LEU A 330 2.53 17.75 20.44
N ASP A 331 3.72 17.16 20.36
CA ASP A 331 4.89 17.73 19.70
C ASP A 331 4.90 17.50 18.17
N GLY A 332 3.91 16.75 17.64
CA GLY A 332 3.76 16.44 16.22
C GLY A 332 4.76 15.42 15.65
N ARG A 333 5.70 14.89 16.45
CA ARG A 333 6.79 14.02 15.97
C ARG A 333 6.31 12.66 15.46
N ALA A 334 5.23 12.15 16.05
CA ALA A 334 4.57 10.91 15.65
C ALA A 334 3.28 11.16 14.86
N VAL A 335 3.06 12.36 14.32
CA VAL A 335 1.91 12.68 13.47
C VAL A 335 2.37 12.75 12.02
N VAL A 336 1.77 11.91 11.17
CA VAL A 336 2.12 11.82 9.76
C VAL A 336 0.91 12.16 8.92
N ASP A 337 1.06 13.18 8.08
CA ASP A 337 0.08 13.54 7.07
C ASP A 337 0.23 12.66 5.83
N VAL A 338 -0.85 12.00 5.42
CA VAL A 338 -0.86 11.03 4.31
C VAL A 338 -1.32 11.68 2.99
N GLY A 339 -1.85 12.91 3.02
CA GLY A 339 -2.41 13.57 1.83
C GLY A 339 -1.39 14.20 0.87
N GLU A 340 -0.17 14.49 1.33
CA GLU A 340 0.84 15.21 0.56
C GLU A 340 1.68 14.26 -0.31
N LEU A 341 1.18 13.98 -1.51
CA LEU A 341 1.90 13.18 -2.51
C LEU A 341 2.70 14.09 -3.46
N SER A 342 3.96 13.75 -3.66
CA SER A 342 4.80 14.29 -4.73
C SER A 342 4.25 13.92 -6.11
N SER A 343 4.59 14.71 -7.13
CA SER A 343 4.19 14.40 -8.52
C SER A 343 4.63 13.00 -8.94
N GLU A 344 5.81 12.57 -8.50
CA GLU A 344 6.34 11.24 -8.80
C GLU A 344 5.52 10.12 -8.15
N GLU A 345 5.15 10.27 -6.87
CA GLU A 345 4.28 9.31 -6.19
C GLU A 345 2.91 9.22 -6.86
N LYS A 346 2.30 10.35 -7.23
CA LYS A 346 1.00 10.38 -7.94
C LYS A 346 1.08 9.61 -9.26
N THR A 347 2.11 9.91 -10.06
CA THR A 347 2.36 9.25 -11.34
C THR A 347 2.56 7.75 -11.16
N GLN A 348 3.36 7.32 -10.19
CA GLN A 348 3.62 5.91 -9.95
C GLN A 348 2.38 5.16 -9.45
N ILE A 349 1.61 5.77 -8.54
CA ILE A 349 0.35 5.21 -8.03
C ILE A 349 -0.62 5.00 -9.19
N LEU A 350 -0.84 6.03 -10.00
CA LEU A 350 -1.72 5.94 -11.16
C LEU A 350 -1.26 4.86 -12.13
N TYR A 351 0.01 4.88 -12.55
CA TYR A 351 0.52 3.91 -13.52
C TYR A 351 0.46 2.48 -12.99
N ASN A 352 0.74 2.24 -11.71
CA ASN A 352 0.62 0.91 -11.14
C ASN A 352 -0.82 0.41 -11.24
N HIS A 353 -1.80 1.20 -10.81
CA HIS A 353 -3.21 0.81 -10.87
C HIS A 353 -3.74 0.62 -12.30
N ILE A 354 -3.28 1.41 -13.27
CA ILE A 354 -3.66 1.21 -14.68
C ILE A 354 -2.95 -0.01 -15.27
N THR A 355 -1.67 -0.21 -14.99
CA THR A 355 -0.86 -1.28 -15.60
C THR A 355 -1.26 -2.64 -15.05
N TYR A 356 -1.29 -2.78 -13.72
CA TYR A 356 -1.53 -4.06 -13.04
C TYR A 356 -2.95 -4.21 -12.49
N GLY A 357 -3.83 -3.21 -12.66
CA GLY A 357 -5.25 -3.34 -12.37
C GLY A 357 -6.03 -4.13 -13.41
N ALA A 358 -7.33 -4.23 -13.19
CA ALA A 358 -8.26 -5.12 -13.89
C ALA A 358 -8.75 -4.60 -15.26
N GLN A 359 -8.33 -3.39 -15.67
CA GLN A 359 -8.70 -2.85 -16.98
C GLN A 359 -8.27 -3.73 -18.15
N THR A 360 -9.01 -3.63 -19.27
CA THR A 360 -8.67 -4.33 -20.51
C THR A 360 -7.47 -3.68 -21.22
N GLN A 361 -6.76 -4.44 -22.06
CA GLN A 361 -5.62 -3.91 -22.81
C GLN A 361 -6.02 -2.83 -23.82
N SER A 362 -7.21 -2.91 -24.41
CA SER A 362 -7.74 -1.88 -25.30
C SER A 362 -7.97 -0.57 -24.55
N TRP A 363 -8.57 -0.63 -23.36
CA TRP A 363 -8.79 0.54 -22.51
C TRP A 363 -7.47 1.15 -22.03
N LYS A 364 -6.50 0.34 -21.60
CA LYS A 364 -5.16 0.82 -21.19
C LYS A 364 -4.46 1.58 -22.32
N ARG A 365 -4.58 1.11 -23.57
CA ARG A 365 -4.02 1.78 -24.74
C ARG A 365 -4.71 3.11 -25.04
N SER A 366 -6.04 3.20 -24.89
CA SER A 366 -6.78 4.41 -25.24
C SER A 366 -6.56 5.56 -24.26
N VAL A 367 -6.17 5.28 -23.00
CA VAL A 367 -5.92 6.33 -21.99
C VAL A 367 -4.45 6.71 -21.83
N ARG A 368 -3.52 5.95 -22.44
CA ARG A 368 -2.07 6.01 -22.18
C ARG A 368 -1.50 7.43 -22.25
N ASP A 369 -1.85 8.16 -23.31
CA ASP A 369 -1.28 9.47 -23.61
C ASP A 369 -1.78 10.56 -22.64
N PHE A 370 -2.84 10.27 -21.88
CA PHE A 370 -3.45 11.22 -20.94
C PHE A 370 -3.00 11.02 -19.49
N LEU A 371 -2.32 9.91 -19.16
CA LEU A 371 -1.99 9.54 -17.78
C LEU A 371 -1.11 10.56 -17.07
N ASP A 372 -0.23 11.26 -17.80
CA ASP A 372 0.59 12.34 -17.24
C ASP A 372 -0.26 13.54 -16.78
N ALA A 373 -1.32 13.87 -17.53
CA ALA A 373 -2.24 14.94 -17.16
C ALA A 373 -3.12 14.51 -15.98
N VAL A 374 -3.62 13.27 -16.00
CA VAL A 374 -4.43 12.68 -14.93
C VAL A 374 -3.66 12.62 -13.60
N ALA A 375 -2.37 12.27 -13.62
CA ALA A 375 -1.52 12.25 -12.42
C ALA A 375 -1.28 13.64 -11.82
N LYS A 376 -1.36 14.71 -12.63
CA LYS A 376 -1.15 16.10 -12.22
C LYS A 376 -2.41 16.76 -11.65
N VAL A 377 -3.54 16.06 -11.61
CA VAL A 377 -4.78 16.58 -11.03
C VAL A 377 -4.57 17.03 -9.59
N GLU A 378 -5.00 18.25 -9.30
CA GLU A 378 -5.05 18.78 -7.94
C GLU A 378 -6.06 17.99 -7.11
N GLY A 379 -5.71 17.68 -5.86
CA GLY A 379 -6.54 16.80 -5.03
C GLY A 379 -6.49 15.33 -5.43
N PHE A 380 -5.45 14.88 -6.15
CA PHE A 380 -5.21 13.45 -6.43
C PHE A 380 -5.34 12.59 -5.17
N LEU A 381 -6.21 11.58 -5.24
CA LEU A 381 -6.44 10.63 -4.17
C LEU A 381 -6.10 9.21 -4.67
N PRO A 382 -5.20 8.46 -4.01
CA PRO A 382 -4.84 7.10 -4.41
C PRO A 382 -6.04 6.17 -4.57
N GLY A 383 -7.04 6.28 -3.69
CA GLY A 383 -8.26 5.47 -3.80
C GLY A 383 -9.14 5.79 -5.02
N ILE A 384 -8.91 6.91 -5.72
CA ILE A 384 -9.56 7.22 -7.00
C ILE A 384 -8.76 6.64 -8.16
N ALA A 385 -7.42 6.71 -8.10
CA ALA A 385 -6.57 6.03 -9.07
C ALA A 385 -6.78 4.51 -9.06
N GLU A 386 -6.98 3.91 -7.89
CA GLU A 386 -7.38 2.51 -7.75
C GLU A 386 -8.68 2.20 -8.50
N ARG A 387 -9.72 3.03 -8.30
CA ARG A 387 -11.01 2.89 -8.99
C ARG A 387 -10.88 3.04 -10.50
N LEU A 388 -10.06 3.97 -10.98
CA LEU A 388 -9.81 4.13 -12.42
C LEU A 388 -9.20 2.86 -13.03
N GLY A 389 -8.44 2.09 -12.25
CA GLY A 389 -7.88 0.79 -12.63
C GLY A 389 -8.87 -0.39 -12.58
N ASP A 390 -10.12 -0.17 -12.19
CA ASP A 390 -11.14 -1.19 -12.01
C ASP A 390 -12.36 -0.94 -12.94
N PRO A 391 -12.65 -1.87 -13.88
CA PRO A 391 -13.80 -1.77 -14.78
C PRO A 391 -15.15 -1.53 -14.10
N ALA A 392 -15.31 -1.96 -12.84
CA ALA A 392 -16.54 -1.74 -12.07
C ALA A 392 -16.86 -0.26 -11.86
N PHE A 393 -15.84 0.61 -11.84
CA PHE A 393 -15.99 2.06 -11.63
C PHE A 393 -15.84 2.89 -12.90
N THR A 394 -15.47 2.27 -14.03
CA THR A 394 -15.29 2.96 -15.31
C THR A 394 -16.33 2.57 -16.34
N LYS A 395 -17.43 1.96 -15.91
CA LYS A 395 -18.54 1.60 -16.80
C LYS A 395 -19.17 2.88 -17.36
N GLY A 396 -19.09 3.06 -18.67
CA GLY A 396 -19.58 4.28 -19.35
C GLY A 396 -18.65 5.49 -19.25
N LEU A 397 -17.48 5.37 -18.60
CA LEU A 397 -16.47 6.43 -18.61
C LEU A 397 -15.82 6.47 -20.00
N GLY A 398 -15.97 7.59 -20.72
CA GLY A 398 -15.23 7.78 -21.96
C GLY A 398 -13.73 7.97 -21.71
N THR A 399 -12.93 7.66 -22.72
CA THR A 399 -11.46 7.59 -22.60
C THR A 399 -10.78 8.87 -23.07
N SER A 400 -11.48 10.01 -23.04
CA SER A 400 -10.90 11.31 -23.37
C SER A 400 -10.17 11.90 -22.16
N GLU A 401 -9.15 12.74 -22.40
CA GLU A 401 -8.42 13.43 -21.32
C GLU A 401 -9.38 14.17 -20.36
N ARG A 402 -10.38 14.86 -20.92
CA ARG A 402 -11.38 15.61 -20.16
C ARG A 402 -12.15 14.72 -19.20
N GLU A 403 -12.62 13.56 -19.65
CA GLU A 403 -13.39 12.63 -18.82
C GLU A 403 -12.54 11.98 -17.74
N LEU A 404 -11.28 11.63 -18.05
CA LEU A 404 -10.35 11.06 -17.07
C LEU A 404 -9.99 12.08 -15.99
N ILE A 405 -9.75 13.34 -16.36
CA ILE A 405 -9.50 14.43 -15.40
C ILE A 405 -10.75 14.67 -14.55
N ARG A 406 -11.95 14.68 -15.17
CA ARG A 406 -13.22 14.83 -14.44
C ARG A 406 -13.39 13.71 -13.41
N PHE A 407 -13.11 12.46 -13.79
CA PHE A 407 -13.15 11.31 -12.88
C PHE A 407 -12.29 11.52 -11.63
N MET A 408 -11.11 12.09 -11.80
CA MET A 408 -10.22 12.39 -10.67
C MET A 408 -10.66 13.58 -9.82
N LYS A 409 -11.25 14.62 -10.43
CA LYS A 409 -11.67 15.86 -9.75
C LYS A 409 -13.02 15.77 -9.06
N GLU A 410 -13.96 15.03 -9.64
CA GLU A 410 -15.35 14.90 -9.19
C GLU A 410 -15.64 13.42 -8.80
N PRO A 411 -14.84 12.81 -7.91
CA PRO A 411 -14.92 11.37 -7.65
C PRO A 411 -16.23 10.95 -6.97
N ARG A 412 -16.92 11.89 -6.31
CA ARG A 412 -18.22 11.63 -5.67
C ARG A 412 -19.32 11.52 -6.71
N GLU A 413 -19.40 12.48 -7.63
CA GLU A 413 -20.40 12.49 -8.71
C GLU A 413 -20.27 11.24 -9.58
N HIS A 414 -19.04 10.90 -9.97
CA HIS A 414 -18.81 9.65 -10.71
C HIS A 414 -19.17 8.39 -9.93
N LEU A 415 -18.98 8.38 -8.60
CA LEU A 415 -19.39 7.25 -7.77
C LEU A 415 -20.92 7.15 -7.70
N ILE A 416 -21.62 8.29 -7.61
CA ILE A 416 -23.10 8.33 -7.69
C ILE A 416 -23.57 7.81 -9.04
N ASP A 417 -22.99 8.29 -10.16
CA ASP A 417 -23.33 7.81 -11.51
C ASP A 417 -23.11 6.30 -11.65
N THR A 418 -21.99 5.79 -11.10
CA THR A 418 -21.66 4.36 -11.12
C THR A 418 -22.69 3.55 -10.32
N ILE A 419 -23.02 3.99 -9.11
CA ILE A 419 -24.03 3.34 -8.27
C ILE A 419 -25.39 3.36 -8.99
N ASN A 420 -25.76 4.47 -9.61
CA ASN A 420 -27.01 4.60 -10.34
C ASN A 420 -27.09 3.69 -11.57
N ALA A 421 -25.94 3.39 -12.20
CA ALA A 421 -25.82 2.48 -13.35
C ALA A 421 -25.75 0.99 -12.99
N LEU A 422 -25.71 0.65 -11.70
CA LEU A 422 -25.92 -0.72 -11.22
C LEU A 422 -27.39 -1.13 -11.41
N ASP A 423 -27.63 -2.42 -11.59
CA ASP A 423 -28.99 -2.92 -11.62
C ASP A 423 -29.65 -2.88 -10.23
N GLU A 424 -30.98 -3.01 -10.21
CA GLU A 424 -31.80 -2.85 -9.00
C GLU A 424 -31.37 -3.73 -7.82
N PRO A 425 -31.16 -5.06 -7.97
CA PRO A 425 -30.69 -5.91 -6.89
C PRO A 425 -29.33 -5.47 -6.31
N LEU A 426 -28.40 -5.02 -7.14
CA LEU A 426 -27.08 -4.58 -6.68
C LEU A 426 -27.16 -3.24 -5.94
N ARG A 427 -28.03 -2.31 -6.39
CA ARG A 427 -28.28 -1.06 -5.65
C ARG A 427 -28.94 -1.35 -4.30
N ALA A 428 -29.93 -2.24 -4.25
CA ALA A 428 -30.59 -2.66 -3.01
C ALA A 428 -29.58 -3.23 -2.01
N ALA A 429 -28.64 -4.06 -2.46
CA ALA A 429 -27.58 -4.60 -1.61
C ALA A 429 -26.71 -3.52 -0.96
N LEU A 430 -26.38 -2.44 -1.67
CA LEU A 430 -25.63 -1.31 -1.11
C LEU A 430 -26.45 -0.52 -0.07
N ILE A 431 -27.75 -0.33 -0.33
CA ILE A 431 -28.67 0.35 0.59
C ILE A 431 -28.83 -0.46 1.87
N LEU A 432 -28.95 -1.79 1.80
CA LEU A 432 -29.00 -2.66 2.98
C LEU A 432 -27.79 -2.41 3.90
N VAL A 433 -26.58 -2.48 3.35
CA VAL A 433 -25.36 -2.23 4.14
C VAL A 433 -25.36 -0.82 4.74
N TYR A 434 -25.87 0.18 4.01
CA TYR A 434 -25.97 1.55 4.49
C TYR A 434 -26.91 1.70 5.70
N VAL A 435 -28.14 1.16 5.62
CA VAL A 435 -29.14 1.29 6.70
C VAL A 435 -28.73 0.56 7.97
N HIS A 436 -27.89 -0.48 7.85
CA HIS A 436 -27.22 -1.14 8.99
C HIS A 436 -25.92 -0.45 9.41
N GLN A 437 -25.83 0.88 9.22
CA GLN A 437 -24.69 1.71 9.64
C GLN A 437 -23.34 1.24 9.07
N GLY A 438 -23.36 0.68 7.86
CA GLY A 438 -22.17 0.20 7.17
C GLY A 438 -21.73 -1.23 7.55
N ALA A 439 -22.51 -1.95 8.35
CA ALA A 439 -22.20 -3.32 8.77
C ALA A 439 -23.47 -4.20 8.83
N LEU A 440 -23.63 -5.10 7.85
CA LEU A 440 -24.73 -6.06 7.79
C LEU A 440 -24.23 -7.47 8.10
N SER A 441 -24.69 -8.06 9.20
CA SER A 441 -24.38 -9.45 9.56
C SER A 441 -25.13 -10.43 8.64
N SER A 442 -24.50 -11.55 8.27
CA SER A 442 -25.14 -12.64 7.52
C SER A 442 -26.45 -13.15 8.17
N ASP A 443 -26.53 -13.02 9.49
CA ASP A 443 -27.65 -13.52 10.30
C ASP A 443 -28.79 -12.51 10.45
N GLN A 444 -28.59 -11.26 10.01
CA GLN A 444 -29.56 -10.16 10.12
C GLN A 444 -30.42 -9.97 8.85
N GLY A 445 -30.43 -10.94 7.93
CA GLY A 445 -31.01 -10.80 6.59
C GLY A 445 -32.54 -10.74 6.47
N ASP A 446 -33.28 -10.47 7.54
CA ASP A 446 -34.75 -10.33 7.50
C ASP A 446 -35.31 -9.44 8.63
N ASP A 447 -34.60 -8.36 8.97
CA ASP A 447 -35.18 -7.35 9.87
C ASP A 447 -36.08 -6.35 9.11
N GLU A 448 -36.71 -5.44 9.86
CA GLU A 448 -37.65 -4.45 9.32
C GLU A 448 -37.00 -3.55 8.26
N ALA A 449 -35.73 -3.18 8.45
CA ALA A 449 -34.98 -2.39 7.48
C ALA A 449 -34.71 -3.18 6.19
N CYS A 450 -34.41 -4.47 6.30
CA CYS A 450 -34.23 -5.34 5.15
C CYS A 450 -35.50 -5.44 4.31
N ARG A 451 -36.65 -5.69 4.95
CA ARG A 451 -37.94 -5.78 4.26
C ARG A 451 -38.34 -4.48 3.58
N ALA A 452 -38.14 -3.34 4.26
CA ALA A 452 -38.43 -2.02 3.69
C ALA A 452 -37.61 -1.76 2.40
N VAL A 453 -36.32 -2.11 2.38
CA VAL A 453 -35.48 -1.94 1.19
C VAL A 453 -35.90 -2.88 0.06
N ALA A 454 -36.26 -4.12 0.37
CA ALA A 454 -36.75 -5.08 -0.61
C ALA A 454 -38.08 -4.65 -1.26
N GLU A 455 -39.02 -4.17 -0.46
CA GLU A 455 -40.30 -3.64 -0.93
C GLU A 455 -40.12 -2.39 -1.80
N LEU A 456 -39.28 -1.45 -1.35
CA LEU A 456 -38.97 -0.22 -2.06
C LEU A 456 -38.41 -0.47 -3.47
N VAL A 457 -37.51 -1.45 -3.60
CA VAL A 457 -36.84 -1.77 -4.88
C VAL A 457 -37.64 -2.80 -5.69
N GLY A 458 -38.69 -3.40 -5.13
CA GLY A 458 -39.51 -4.41 -5.80
C GLY A 458 -38.78 -5.75 -6.02
N GLU A 459 -37.76 -6.06 -5.21
CA GLU A 459 -36.92 -7.24 -5.34
C GLU A 459 -36.96 -8.12 -4.08
N SER A 460 -36.81 -9.43 -4.23
CA SER A 460 -36.85 -10.34 -3.08
C SER A 460 -35.53 -10.31 -2.29
N LEU A 461 -35.61 -10.35 -0.95
CA LEU A 461 -34.44 -10.40 -0.08
C LEU A 461 -33.44 -11.52 -0.44
N PRO A 462 -33.87 -12.77 -0.73
CA PRO A 462 -32.95 -13.82 -1.17
C PRO A 462 -32.17 -13.45 -2.42
N ARG A 463 -32.81 -12.79 -3.40
CA ARG A 463 -32.16 -12.37 -4.65
C ARG A 463 -31.18 -11.23 -4.42
N ILE A 464 -31.49 -10.28 -3.54
CA ILE A 464 -30.57 -9.21 -3.15
C ILE A 464 -29.32 -9.82 -2.47
N HIS A 465 -29.51 -10.74 -1.52
CA HIS A 465 -28.43 -11.41 -0.80
C HIS A 465 -27.52 -12.24 -1.71
N GLU A 466 -28.09 -13.01 -2.65
CA GLU A 466 -27.32 -13.81 -3.62
C GLU A 466 -26.34 -12.93 -4.43
N ARG A 467 -26.80 -11.75 -4.83
CA ARG A 467 -26.05 -10.82 -5.69
C ARG A 467 -25.07 -9.93 -4.95
N MET A 468 -25.10 -9.88 -3.61
CA MET A 468 -24.08 -9.17 -2.81
C MET A 468 -22.65 -9.64 -3.14
N SER A 469 -22.51 -10.93 -3.49
CA SER A 469 -21.24 -11.52 -3.88
C SER A 469 -20.61 -10.87 -5.13
N GLU A 470 -21.42 -10.33 -6.04
CA GLU A 470 -20.94 -9.62 -7.24
C GLU A 470 -20.29 -8.27 -6.91
N LEU A 471 -20.66 -7.67 -5.78
CA LEU A 471 -20.11 -6.41 -5.29
C LEU A 471 -18.84 -6.60 -4.47
N LYS A 472 -18.48 -7.85 -4.15
CA LYS A 472 -17.34 -8.17 -3.29
C LYS A 472 -16.04 -7.78 -3.99
N GLY A 473 -15.22 -6.97 -3.30
CA GLY A 473 -13.91 -6.52 -3.77
C GLY A 473 -13.92 -5.17 -4.47
N SER A 474 -15.09 -4.71 -4.97
CA SER A 474 -15.27 -3.40 -5.58
C SER A 474 -16.04 -2.45 -4.64
N PHE A 475 -17.31 -2.75 -4.33
CA PHE A 475 -18.14 -1.91 -3.48
C PHE A 475 -18.31 -2.43 -2.06
N LEU A 476 -18.34 -3.75 -1.89
CA LEU A 476 -18.52 -4.43 -0.61
C LEU A 476 -17.30 -5.27 -0.25
N ARG A 477 -17.13 -5.49 1.05
CA ARG A 477 -16.17 -6.42 1.63
C ARG A 477 -16.87 -7.31 2.65
N VAL A 478 -16.31 -8.49 2.88
CA VAL A 478 -16.75 -9.40 3.95
C VAL A 478 -15.63 -9.47 4.97
N ALA A 479 -15.96 -9.22 6.23
CA ALA A 479 -15.07 -9.42 7.36
C ALA A 479 -15.67 -10.44 8.33
N ARG A 480 -14.82 -11.23 8.98
CA ARG A 480 -15.28 -12.19 9.99
C ARG A 480 -15.16 -11.58 11.37
N VAL A 481 -16.28 -11.27 12.01
CA VAL A 481 -16.35 -10.65 13.34
C VAL A 481 -16.98 -11.66 14.30
N SER A 482 -16.26 -12.03 15.36
CA SER A 482 -16.75 -13.00 16.37
C SER A 482 -17.27 -14.32 15.76
N GLY A 483 -16.62 -14.80 14.70
CA GLY A 483 -16.96 -16.05 14.00
C GLY A 483 -18.01 -15.92 12.90
N LYS A 484 -18.66 -14.76 12.76
CA LYS A 484 -19.73 -14.48 11.79
C LYS A 484 -19.25 -13.61 10.64
N ASP A 485 -19.85 -13.77 9.47
CA ASP A 485 -19.53 -12.96 8.31
C ASP A 485 -20.37 -11.67 8.34
N VAL A 486 -19.68 -10.53 8.24
CA VAL A 486 -20.27 -9.20 8.24
C VAL A 486 -19.88 -8.51 6.93
N TRP A 487 -20.90 -8.12 6.18
CA TRP A 487 -20.76 -7.28 4.99
C TRP A 487 -20.57 -5.84 5.41
N GLY A 488 -19.63 -5.14 4.76
CA GLY A 488 -19.44 -3.71 4.92
C GLY A 488 -18.94 -3.07 3.65
N PHE A 489 -18.90 -1.74 3.61
CA PHE A 489 -18.36 -1.02 2.45
C PHE A 489 -16.87 -1.31 2.27
N ALA A 490 -16.47 -1.52 1.02
CA ALA A 490 -15.06 -1.62 0.63
C ALA A 490 -14.32 -0.30 0.87
N HIS A 491 -15.01 0.85 0.74
CA HIS A 491 -14.46 2.17 0.99
C HIS A 491 -15.50 3.13 1.62
N PRO A 492 -15.15 3.94 2.63
CA PRO A 492 -16.07 4.88 3.31
C PRO A 492 -16.82 5.85 2.38
N THR A 493 -16.19 6.27 1.28
CA THR A 493 -16.83 7.18 0.30
C THR A 493 -18.09 6.61 -0.36
N ILE A 494 -18.30 5.29 -0.31
CA ILE A 494 -19.52 4.66 -0.81
C ILE A 494 -20.70 5.04 0.10
N ALA A 495 -20.50 4.99 1.42
CA ALA A 495 -21.50 5.48 2.36
C ALA A 495 -21.78 6.98 2.16
N ASP A 496 -20.71 7.79 1.95
CA ASP A 496 -20.85 9.23 1.68
C ASP A 496 -21.62 9.51 0.37
N ALA A 497 -21.44 8.67 -0.66
CA ALA A 497 -22.17 8.77 -1.93
C ALA A 497 -23.64 8.35 -1.80
N LEU A 498 -23.94 7.34 -0.98
CA LEU A 498 -25.32 6.88 -0.73
C LEU A 498 -26.13 7.86 0.13
N THR A 499 -25.49 8.81 0.81
CA THR A 499 -26.17 9.77 1.70
C THR A 499 -27.14 10.70 0.95
N GLU A 500 -26.88 11.03 -0.33
CA GLU A 500 -27.74 11.89 -1.16
C GLU A 500 -28.87 11.12 -1.88
N PRO A 501 -28.63 9.97 -2.54
CA PRO A 501 -29.69 9.13 -3.10
C PRO A 501 -30.65 8.59 -2.02
N ALA A 502 -30.14 8.32 -0.82
CA ALA A 502 -30.95 7.98 0.35
C ALA A 502 -31.74 9.18 0.90
N GLN A 503 -31.67 10.39 0.34
CA GLN A 503 -32.63 11.44 0.66
C GLN A 503 -33.78 11.44 -0.35
N GLU A 504 -33.50 11.27 -1.64
CA GLU A 504 -34.54 11.21 -2.67
C GLU A 504 -35.49 10.01 -2.48
N ILE A 505 -34.93 8.85 -2.16
CA ILE A 505 -35.70 7.63 -1.86
C ILE A 505 -36.64 7.81 -0.65
N TRP A 506 -36.24 8.59 0.34
CA TRP A 506 -37.00 8.76 1.59
C TRP A 506 -37.96 9.96 1.55
N THR A 507 -37.89 10.80 0.51
CA THR A 507 -38.86 11.88 0.26
C THR A 507 -40.03 11.45 -0.62
N VAL A 508 -39.97 10.28 -1.27
CA VAL A 508 -41.01 9.79 -2.19
C VAL A 508 -41.75 8.55 -1.66
N GLY A 509 -41.40 8.07 -0.45
CA GLY A 509 -42.06 6.94 0.23
C GLY A 509 -43.15 7.38 1.21
#